data_AF-A0A830I0U9-F1
#
_entry.id   AF-A0A830I0U9-F1
#
_cell.length_a   1.000
_cell.length_b   1.000
_cell.length_c   1.000
_cell.angle_alpha   90.00
_cell.angle_beta   90.00
_cell.angle_gamma   90.00
#
_symmetry.space_group_name_H-M   'P 1'
#
loop_
_entity.id
_entity.type
_entity.pdbx_description
1 polymer ?
#
loop_
_entity_poly.entity_id
_entity_poly.type
_entity_poly.pdbx_seq_one_letter_code
_entity_poly.pdbx_strand_id
1 'polypeptide(L)'
;MAAAHAYYAADKLPTKYGVVLFYAYRTVADPSALLEWHREALGADCLGILGRVRVAAEGINGTLAAPMTNAHTDDALASSNLHTYVHLAVSKFPEVFRDVDWKTSVVDGGAPPFPDLKLELRDEICSSGLKDTNADFVRDFGGVHLSPKEFHDALVHAARPAGHGTKGSKRVRQTLDERVLPPPVPPLDVRELDSSNTVVVDVRNHYEVAAGKFDHPALVDPSTRTYDEFPRWLRDNKTTLADKTVLMYCTGGIRCEKASSLARQLGVPRVFQLRGGIHRYLESDVGANAESSLFVGENYVFDSRRASTVARKCEMCNRMSETASHGTNEPFYGDVSIAPGPEGTEVLLNAGCRVCCVCRDRVLCCDTCFHVSEQRDLYCIRHMHLKGIYHTRLSRFSVDELERQSLRLREEHEKMLKSKASRGKRRTVMKQIRRVDDAKEAVRTSSPQQLQ
;
A
#
# COMPACT_ATOMS: atom_id res chain seq x y z
N MET A 1 -15.74 -10.19 -21.77
CA MET A 1 -16.56 -8.99 -21.52
C MET A 1 -18.06 -9.23 -21.72
N ALA A 2 -18.51 -10.00 -22.73
CA ALA A 2 -19.95 -10.20 -22.98
C ALA A 2 -20.69 -11.09 -21.95
N ALA A 3 -20.03 -12.07 -21.31
CA ALA A 3 -20.73 -13.04 -20.44
C ALA A 3 -21.09 -12.50 -19.04
N ALA A 4 -20.21 -11.74 -18.38
CA ALA A 4 -20.51 -11.19 -17.06
C ALA A 4 -21.60 -10.09 -17.07
N HIS A 5 -21.78 -9.44 -18.23
CA HIS A 5 -22.87 -8.49 -18.45
C HIS A 5 -24.22 -9.16 -18.74
N ALA A 6 -24.25 -10.46 -19.09
CA ALA A 6 -25.47 -11.14 -19.51
C ALA A 6 -26.41 -11.49 -18.35
N TYR A 7 -25.92 -11.50 -17.10
CA TYR A 7 -26.74 -11.81 -15.93
C TYR A 7 -27.71 -10.68 -15.54
N TYR A 8 -27.48 -9.47 -16.04
CA TYR A 8 -28.33 -8.30 -15.76
C TYR A 8 -28.73 -7.67 -17.10
N ALA A 9 -30.04 -7.55 -17.35
CA ALA A 9 -30.54 -6.89 -18.55
C ALA A 9 -29.87 -5.52 -18.72
N ALA A 10 -29.45 -5.20 -19.94
CA ALA A 10 -28.67 -4.00 -20.29
C ALA A 10 -29.31 -2.67 -19.85
N ASP A 11 -30.60 -2.69 -19.48
CA ASP A 11 -31.40 -1.52 -19.15
C ASP A 11 -31.47 -1.19 -17.65
N LYS A 12 -30.82 -1.96 -16.76
CA LYS A 12 -30.77 -1.70 -15.31
C LYS A 12 -29.41 -2.02 -14.70
N LEU A 13 -28.45 -1.12 -14.85
CA LEU A 13 -27.19 -1.19 -14.09
C LEU A 13 -27.49 -1.14 -12.58
N PRO A 14 -26.86 -2.00 -11.76
CA PRO A 14 -27.04 -1.97 -10.31
C PRO A 14 -26.60 -0.63 -9.74
N THR A 15 -27.40 -0.01 -8.87
CA THR A 15 -27.03 1.28 -8.27
C THR A 15 -25.91 1.14 -7.22
N LYS A 16 -25.80 -0.05 -6.60
CA LYS A 16 -24.79 -0.38 -5.59
C LYS A 16 -24.17 -1.77 -5.79
N TYR A 17 -22.93 -1.93 -5.33
CA TYR A 17 -22.23 -3.21 -5.23
C TYR A 17 -21.83 -3.47 -3.78
N GLY A 18 -22.06 -4.69 -3.31
CA GLY A 18 -21.46 -5.20 -2.08
C GLY A 18 -20.05 -5.69 -2.37
N VAL A 19 -19.13 -5.49 -1.44
CA VAL A 19 -17.74 -5.98 -1.52
C VAL A 19 -17.40 -6.74 -0.25
N VAL A 20 -16.77 -7.91 -0.42
CA VAL A 20 -16.17 -8.67 0.67
C VAL A 20 -14.65 -8.81 0.45
N LEU A 21 -13.88 -8.44 1.48
CA LEU A 21 -12.44 -8.59 1.57
C LEU A 21 -12.12 -9.64 2.63
N PHE A 22 -11.28 -10.62 2.29
CA PHE A 22 -10.95 -11.71 3.20
C PHE A 22 -9.56 -12.29 2.92
N TYR A 23 -8.99 -12.91 3.93
CA TYR A 23 -7.81 -13.77 3.80
C TYR A 23 -7.81 -14.82 4.90
N ALA A 24 -7.09 -15.91 4.66
CA ALA A 24 -6.79 -16.93 5.65
C ALA A 24 -5.37 -17.45 5.43
N TYR A 25 -4.52 -17.39 6.46
CA TYR A 25 -3.29 -18.18 6.50
C TYR A 25 -3.63 -19.54 7.11
N ARG A 26 -3.76 -20.54 6.24
CA ARG A 26 -4.09 -21.94 6.55
C ARG A 26 -3.34 -22.81 5.56
N THR A 27 -2.78 -23.93 6.02
CA THR A 27 -2.14 -24.89 5.13
C THR A 27 -3.20 -25.48 4.20
N VAL A 28 -3.11 -25.16 2.91
CA VAL A 28 -4.00 -25.69 1.87
C VAL A 28 -3.30 -26.88 1.23
N ALA A 29 -3.80 -28.09 1.48
CA ALA A 29 -3.19 -29.32 1.01
C ALA A 29 -3.17 -29.42 -0.53
N ASP A 30 -4.25 -28.99 -1.19
CA ASP A 30 -4.34 -28.91 -2.65
C ASP A 30 -4.84 -27.52 -3.10
N PRO A 31 -3.91 -26.56 -3.30
CA PRO A 31 -4.23 -25.23 -3.79
C PRO A 31 -4.92 -25.23 -5.16
N SER A 32 -4.64 -26.22 -6.00
CA SER A 32 -5.21 -26.32 -7.34
C SER A 32 -6.68 -26.74 -7.28
N ALA A 33 -7.01 -27.73 -6.44
CA ALA A 33 -8.39 -28.15 -6.20
C ALA A 33 -9.23 -27.01 -5.58
N LEU A 34 -8.68 -26.26 -4.62
CA LEU A 34 -9.36 -25.11 -4.05
C LEU A 34 -9.63 -24.03 -5.10
N LEU A 35 -8.66 -23.75 -5.98
CA LEU A 35 -8.82 -22.77 -7.06
C LEU A 35 -9.85 -23.23 -8.10
N GLU A 36 -9.86 -24.51 -8.46
CA GLU A 36 -10.82 -25.07 -9.42
C GLU A 36 -12.24 -25.00 -8.88
N TRP A 37 -12.44 -25.32 -7.60
CA TRP A 37 -13.74 -25.11 -6.97
C TRP A 37 -14.19 -23.64 -7.01
N HIS A 38 -13.28 -22.66 -6.82
CA HIS A 38 -13.65 -21.25 -6.99
C HIS A 38 -14.05 -20.93 -8.42
N ARG A 39 -13.43 -21.55 -9.44
CA ARG A 39 -13.83 -21.36 -10.85
C ARG A 39 -15.23 -21.89 -11.11
N GLU A 40 -15.58 -23.04 -10.54
CA GLU A 40 -16.92 -23.60 -10.63
C GLU A 40 -17.95 -22.75 -9.88
N ALA A 41 -17.65 -22.39 -8.62
CA ALA A 41 -18.59 -21.66 -7.76
C ALA A 41 -18.80 -20.19 -8.20
N LEU A 42 -17.76 -19.52 -8.70
CA LEU A 42 -17.79 -18.11 -9.11
C LEU A 42 -17.87 -17.92 -10.63
N GLY A 43 -17.99 -19.02 -11.40
CA GLY A 43 -18.04 -18.99 -12.86
C GLY A 43 -19.13 -18.10 -13.44
N ALA A 44 -18.97 -17.72 -14.71
CA ALA A 44 -19.69 -16.63 -15.37
C ALA A 44 -21.24 -16.71 -15.33
N ASP A 45 -21.80 -17.89 -15.09
CA ASP A 45 -23.25 -18.14 -15.12
C ASP A 45 -23.88 -18.34 -13.73
N CYS A 46 -23.12 -18.34 -12.63
CA CYS A 46 -23.63 -18.80 -11.32
C CYS A 46 -24.03 -17.67 -10.36
N LEU A 47 -23.17 -16.66 -10.15
CA LEU A 47 -23.37 -15.68 -9.06
C LEU A 47 -23.20 -14.21 -9.48
N GLY A 48 -22.72 -13.91 -10.69
CA GLY A 48 -22.46 -12.53 -11.13
C GLY A 48 -21.39 -11.82 -10.29
N ILE A 49 -20.47 -12.58 -9.68
CA ILE A 49 -19.41 -12.06 -8.81
C ILE A 49 -18.18 -11.69 -9.65
N LEU A 50 -17.64 -10.50 -9.37
CA LEU A 50 -16.39 -9.99 -9.92
C LEU A 50 -15.35 -9.88 -8.81
N GLY A 51 -14.08 -9.70 -9.14
CA GLY A 51 -13.05 -9.55 -8.11
C GLY A 51 -11.77 -10.32 -8.38
N ARG A 52 -11.02 -10.59 -7.32
CA ARG A 52 -9.77 -11.34 -7.38
C ARG A 52 -9.67 -12.31 -6.22
N VAL A 53 -9.22 -13.52 -6.50
CA VAL A 53 -8.86 -14.52 -5.48
C VAL A 53 -7.48 -15.07 -5.82
N ARG A 54 -6.62 -15.15 -4.82
CA ARG A 54 -5.31 -15.77 -4.88
C ARG A 54 -5.29 -16.95 -3.93
N VAL A 55 -4.92 -18.10 -4.45
CA VAL A 55 -4.75 -19.33 -3.68
C VAL A 55 -3.27 -19.72 -3.70
N ALA A 56 -2.75 -20.14 -2.57
CA ALA A 56 -1.40 -20.68 -2.42
C ALA A 56 -1.41 -21.80 -1.38
N ALA A 57 -0.31 -22.56 -1.27
CA ALA A 57 -0.16 -23.56 -0.21
C ALA A 57 -0.28 -22.96 1.21
N GLU A 58 0.09 -21.69 1.36
CA GLU A 58 -0.01 -20.94 2.63
C GLU A 58 -1.41 -20.39 2.95
N GLY A 59 -2.38 -20.50 2.04
CA GLY A 59 -3.74 -20.03 2.30
C GLY A 59 -4.48 -19.43 1.11
N ILE A 60 -5.38 -18.50 1.42
CA ILE A 60 -6.21 -17.78 0.45
C ILE A 60 -6.33 -16.29 0.77
N ASN A 61 -6.43 -15.45 -0.26
CA ASN A 61 -6.71 -14.02 -0.15
C ASN A 61 -7.66 -13.60 -1.27
N GLY A 62 -8.70 -12.85 -0.96
CA GLY A 62 -9.67 -12.42 -1.95
C GLY A 62 -10.33 -11.09 -1.68
N THR A 63 -10.74 -10.44 -2.75
CA THR A 63 -11.67 -9.31 -2.73
C THR A 63 -12.68 -9.53 -3.83
N LEU A 64 -13.93 -9.74 -3.45
CA LEU A 64 -15.02 -10.07 -4.35
C LEU A 64 -16.11 -9.02 -4.24
N ALA A 65 -16.75 -8.70 -5.36
CA ALA A 65 -17.86 -7.77 -5.43
C ALA A 65 -19.04 -8.42 -6.15
N ALA A 66 -20.24 -8.11 -5.69
CA ALA A 66 -21.48 -8.52 -6.35
C ALA A 66 -22.47 -7.35 -6.36
N PRO A 67 -23.30 -7.24 -7.40
CA PRO A 67 -24.44 -6.33 -7.40
C PRO A 67 -25.32 -6.53 -6.17
N MET A 68 -25.79 -5.42 -5.58
CA MET A 68 -26.75 -5.50 -4.49
C MET A 68 -28.17 -5.66 -5.04
N THR A 69 -28.93 -6.60 -4.48
CA THR A 69 -30.35 -6.81 -4.76
C THR A 69 -31.25 -5.82 -4.02
N ASN A 70 -30.76 -5.25 -2.92
CA ASN A 70 -31.42 -4.17 -2.18
C ASN A 70 -30.43 -3.02 -1.95
N ALA A 71 -30.67 -1.88 -2.62
CA ALA A 71 -29.82 -0.69 -2.52
C ALA A 71 -30.09 0.17 -1.27
N HIS A 72 -31.14 -0.14 -0.48
CA HIS A 72 -31.57 0.64 0.69
C HIS A 72 -30.87 0.23 2.00
N THR A 73 -29.87 -0.64 1.92
CA THR A 73 -29.12 -1.14 3.06
C THR A 73 -27.63 -1.15 2.73
N ASP A 74 -26.80 -1.07 3.76
CA ASP A 74 -25.36 -1.17 3.66
C ASP A 74 -24.84 -2.59 4.03
N ASP A 75 -25.75 -3.54 4.25
CA ASP A 75 -25.39 -4.96 4.45
C ASP A 75 -25.04 -5.62 3.11
N ALA A 76 -23.75 -5.55 2.77
CA ALA A 76 -23.19 -6.09 1.54
C ALA A 76 -23.36 -7.61 1.41
N LEU A 77 -23.34 -8.37 2.51
CA LEU A 77 -23.48 -9.83 2.45
C LEU A 77 -24.95 -10.20 2.25
N ALA A 78 -25.84 -9.74 3.14
CA ALA A 78 -27.25 -10.13 3.09
C ALA A 78 -27.95 -9.67 1.81
N SER A 79 -27.44 -8.59 1.19
CA SER A 79 -28.08 -7.96 0.05
C SER A 79 -27.38 -8.27 -1.27
N SER A 80 -26.56 -9.32 -1.34
CA SER A 80 -25.90 -9.74 -2.58
C SER A 80 -25.60 -11.24 -2.61
N ASN A 81 -25.20 -11.74 -3.78
CA ASN A 81 -24.76 -13.13 -3.95
C ASN A 81 -23.45 -13.47 -3.19
N LEU A 82 -22.81 -12.49 -2.54
CA LEU A 82 -21.66 -12.73 -1.66
C LEU A 82 -22.04 -13.62 -0.47
N HIS A 83 -23.26 -13.52 0.07
CA HIS A 83 -23.72 -14.42 1.15
C HIS A 83 -23.68 -15.88 0.71
N THR A 84 -24.20 -16.19 -0.48
CA THR A 84 -24.17 -17.54 -1.06
C THR A 84 -22.75 -18.05 -1.20
N TYR A 85 -21.84 -17.24 -1.74
CA TYR A 85 -20.43 -17.61 -1.86
C TYR A 85 -19.80 -17.91 -0.49
N VAL A 86 -19.97 -17.02 0.50
CA VAL A 86 -19.43 -17.22 1.85
C VAL A 86 -19.96 -18.50 2.47
N HIS A 87 -21.27 -18.75 2.36
CA HIS A 87 -21.89 -19.97 2.87
C HIS A 87 -21.32 -21.23 2.21
N LEU A 88 -21.18 -21.24 0.88
CA LEU A 88 -20.61 -22.36 0.13
C LEU A 88 -19.14 -22.59 0.50
N ALA A 89 -18.35 -21.53 0.64
CA ALA A 89 -16.93 -21.60 1.01
C ALA A 89 -16.74 -22.21 2.41
N VAL A 90 -17.48 -21.70 3.40
CA VAL A 90 -17.43 -22.19 4.79
C VAL A 90 -17.92 -23.63 4.89
N SER A 91 -18.95 -24.01 4.11
CA SER A 91 -19.50 -25.36 4.13
C SER A 91 -18.60 -26.38 3.44
N LYS A 92 -17.96 -26.00 2.32
CA LYS A 92 -17.15 -26.92 1.52
C LYS A 92 -15.73 -27.07 2.05
N PHE A 93 -15.13 -26.00 2.56
CA PHE A 93 -13.75 -25.98 3.07
C PHE A 93 -13.70 -25.34 4.48
N PRO A 94 -14.36 -25.93 5.49
CA PRO A 94 -14.40 -25.37 6.84
C PRO A 94 -13.01 -25.24 7.47
N GLU A 95 -12.05 -26.09 7.09
CA GLU A 95 -10.65 -26.02 7.53
C GLU A 95 -9.92 -24.76 7.06
N VAL A 96 -10.36 -24.16 5.95
CA VAL A 96 -9.81 -22.91 5.41
C VAL A 96 -10.62 -21.69 5.90
N PHE A 97 -11.96 -21.78 5.88
CA PHE A 97 -12.82 -20.60 5.97
C PHE A 97 -13.56 -20.37 7.30
N ARG A 98 -13.59 -21.34 8.24
CA ARG A 98 -14.42 -21.26 9.45
C ARG A 98 -14.21 -19.97 10.27
N ASP A 99 -12.96 -19.53 10.40
CA ASP A 99 -12.60 -18.38 11.25
C ASP A 99 -12.22 -17.14 10.42
N VAL A 100 -12.61 -17.10 9.15
CA VAL A 100 -12.28 -15.98 8.27
C VAL A 100 -13.04 -14.72 8.68
N ASP A 101 -12.29 -13.64 8.87
CA ASP A 101 -12.84 -12.30 9.09
C ASP A 101 -13.24 -11.68 7.74
N TRP A 102 -14.49 -11.96 7.33
CA TRP A 102 -15.14 -11.41 6.14
C TRP A 102 -15.47 -9.93 6.34
N LYS A 103 -14.60 -9.05 5.81
CA LYS A 103 -14.77 -7.59 5.90
C LYS A 103 -15.65 -7.12 4.77
N THR A 104 -16.70 -6.38 5.08
CA THR A 104 -17.70 -5.95 4.11
C THR A 104 -17.64 -4.45 3.88
N SER A 105 -18.04 -4.02 2.70
CA SER A 105 -18.24 -2.60 2.37
C SER A 105 -19.18 -2.48 1.18
N VAL A 106 -19.71 -1.29 0.96
CA VAL A 106 -20.61 -0.99 -0.16
C VAL A 106 -19.98 0.03 -1.09
N VAL A 107 -20.30 -0.06 -2.38
CA VAL A 107 -19.85 0.86 -3.42
C VAL A 107 -21.07 1.40 -4.14
N ASP A 108 -21.18 2.72 -4.21
CA ASP A 108 -22.19 3.42 -4.99
C ASP A 108 -21.70 3.72 -6.41
N GLY A 109 -22.61 4.03 -7.33
CA GLY A 109 -22.25 4.68 -8.59
C GLY A 109 -22.35 3.82 -9.85
N GLY A 110 -23.17 2.75 -9.85
CA GLY A 110 -23.55 2.08 -11.09
C GLY A 110 -22.51 1.11 -11.69
N ALA A 111 -21.23 1.46 -11.57
CA ALA A 111 -20.11 0.75 -12.19
C ALA A 111 -19.54 -0.34 -11.26
N PRO A 112 -19.17 -1.51 -11.81
CA PRO A 112 -18.60 -2.59 -11.01
C PRO A 112 -17.23 -2.23 -10.43
N PRO A 113 -16.93 -2.58 -9.16
CA PRO A 113 -15.64 -2.32 -8.52
C PRO A 113 -14.44 -2.99 -9.21
N PHE A 114 -14.72 -4.08 -9.94
CA PHE A 114 -13.73 -4.86 -10.66
C PHE A 114 -14.17 -5.05 -12.12
N PRO A 115 -13.23 -4.98 -13.09
CA PRO A 115 -13.57 -5.17 -14.49
C PRO A 115 -13.87 -6.64 -14.84
N ASP A 116 -13.33 -7.57 -14.04
CA ASP A 116 -13.38 -9.00 -14.26
C ASP A 116 -13.22 -9.77 -12.95
N LEU A 117 -13.49 -11.08 -13.01
CA LEU A 117 -13.09 -12.04 -12.00
C LEU A 117 -11.71 -12.62 -12.37
N LYS A 118 -10.73 -12.51 -11.46
CA LYS A 118 -9.40 -13.12 -11.61
C LYS A 118 -9.13 -14.13 -10.50
N LEU A 119 -9.00 -15.40 -10.89
CA LEU A 119 -8.69 -16.50 -9.98
C LEU A 119 -7.28 -17.00 -10.29
N GLU A 120 -6.36 -16.87 -9.34
CA GLU A 120 -4.94 -17.09 -9.58
C GLU A 120 -4.33 -18.05 -8.56
N LEU A 121 -3.61 -19.05 -9.06
CA LEU A 121 -2.66 -19.80 -8.25
C LEU A 121 -1.39 -18.97 -8.09
N ARG A 122 -0.88 -18.86 -6.87
CA ARG A 122 0.31 -18.08 -6.53
C ARG A 122 1.21 -18.86 -5.57
N ASP A 123 2.48 -18.49 -5.53
CA ASP A 123 3.42 -18.99 -4.52
C ASP A 123 3.07 -18.42 -3.13
N GLU A 124 2.59 -17.17 -3.11
CA GLU A 124 2.20 -16.46 -1.89
C GLU A 124 0.87 -15.74 -2.09
N ILE A 125 -0.01 -15.77 -1.09
CA ILE A 125 -1.28 -15.01 -1.11
C ILE A 125 -1.05 -13.50 -0.91
N CYS A 126 0.11 -13.16 -0.34
CA CYS A 126 0.65 -11.82 -0.24
C CYS A 126 2.16 -11.87 -0.53
N SER A 127 2.56 -11.44 -1.74
CA SER A 127 3.93 -11.54 -2.24
C SER A 127 4.92 -10.72 -1.41
N SER A 128 5.60 -11.40 -0.48
CA SER A 128 6.63 -10.85 0.39
C SER A 128 8.04 -11.21 -0.07
N GLY A 129 8.18 -12.21 -0.94
CA GLY A 129 9.49 -12.74 -1.33
C GLY A 129 10.16 -13.59 -0.25
N LEU A 130 9.45 -13.91 0.84
CA LEU A 130 9.89 -14.83 1.88
C LEU A 130 9.56 -16.25 1.45
N LYS A 131 10.57 -16.99 0.99
CA LYS A 131 10.39 -18.35 0.46
C LYS A 131 10.14 -19.42 1.54
N ASP A 132 10.54 -19.15 2.77
CA ASP A 132 10.52 -20.14 3.87
C ASP A 132 9.38 -19.91 4.87
N THR A 133 8.48 -18.95 4.61
CA THR A 133 7.32 -18.70 5.48
C THR A 133 6.13 -19.53 5.01
N ASN A 134 5.62 -20.41 5.88
CA ASN A 134 4.39 -21.17 5.65
C ASN A 134 3.25 -20.67 6.56
N ALA A 135 2.05 -21.21 6.38
CA ALA A 135 0.86 -20.78 7.13
C ALA A 135 1.01 -20.93 8.65
N ASP A 136 1.61 -22.04 9.10
CA ASP A 136 1.82 -22.30 10.53
C ASP A 136 2.83 -21.33 11.14
N PHE A 137 3.91 -21.04 10.42
CA PHE A 137 4.87 -20.01 10.82
C PHE A 137 4.19 -18.65 10.99
N VAL A 138 3.37 -18.24 10.01
CA VAL A 138 2.67 -16.95 10.08
C VAL A 138 1.69 -16.89 11.27
N ARG A 139 0.97 -17.99 11.53
CA ARG A 139 -0.03 -18.05 12.60
C ARG A 139 0.61 -18.15 13.99
N ASP A 140 1.60 -19.00 14.14
CA ASP A 140 2.16 -19.37 15.45
C ASP A 140 3.24 -18.36 15.90
N PHE A 141 3.86 -17.66 14.95
CA PHE A 141 4.92 -16.68 15.21
C PHE A 141 4.51 -15.24 14.94
N GLY A 142 3.24 -14.98 14.63
CA GLY A 142 2.69 -13.64 14.46
C GLY A 142 2.84 -12.75 15.70
N GLY A 143 2.72 -11.44 15.49
CA GLY A 143 2.55 -10.46 16.56
C GLY A 143 1.18 -10.56 17.23
N VAL A 144 1.03 -9.93 18.38
CA VAL A 144 -0.25 -9.94 19.11
C VAL A 144 -1.25 -9.01 18.43
N HIS A 145 -2.42 -9.54 18.07
CA HIS A 145 -3.51 -8.77 17.50
C HIS A 145 -4.20 -7.91 18.56
N LEU A 146 -4.16 -6.59 18.37
CA LEU A 146 -4.93 -5.61 19.14
C LEU A 146 -6.24 -5.30 18.40
N SER A 147 -7.36 -5.27 19.13
CA SER A 147 -8.61 -4.70 18.61
C SER A 147 -8.43 -3.24 18.20
N PRO A 148 -9.34 -2.68 17.37
CA PRO A 148 -9.33 -1.26 17.04
C PRO A 148 -9.17 -0.32 18.24
N LYS A 149 -9.92 -0.60 19.32
CA LYS A 149 -9.85 0.19 20.55
C LYS A 149 -8.51 0.04 21.27
N GLU A 150 -8.02 -1.18 21.45
CA GLU A 150 -6.72 -1.41 22.11
C GLU A 150 -5.57 -0.78 21.31
N PHE A 151 -5.63 -0.85 19.99
CA PHE A 151 -4.64 -0.21 19.11
C PHE A 151 -4.72 1.32 19.21
N HIS A 152 -5.93 1.87 19.22
CA HIS A 152 -6.16 3.31 19.43
C HIS A 152 -5.56 3.76 20.77
N ASP A 153 -5.91 3.08 21.86
CA ASP A 153 -5.41 3.40 23.20
C ASP A 153 -3.87 3.32 23.25
N ALA A 154 -3.28 2.33 22.57
CA ALA A 154 -1.83 2.19 22.45
C ALA A 154 -1.19 3.37 21.70
N LEU A 155 -1.79 3.85 20.61
CA LEU A 155 -1.32 5.04 19.89
C LEU A 155 -1.41 6.29 20.78
N VAL A 156 -2.52 6.50 21.49
CA VAL A 156 -2.68 7.65 22.39
C VAL A 156 -1.60 7.67 23.48
N HIS A 157 -1.27 6.52 24.05
CA HIS A 157 -0.22 6.43 25.06
C HIS A 157 1.17 6.62 24.46
N ALA A 158 1.44 6.00 23.30
CA ALA A 158 2.70 6.12 22.59
C ALA A 158 3.01 7.55 22.09
N ALA A 159 2.02 8.43 21.99
CA ALA A 159 2.23 9.83 21.65
C ALA A 159 2.78 10.67 22.83
N ARG A 160 2.74 10.14 24.07
CA ARG A 160 3.17 10.88 25.25
C ARG A 160 4.68 11.16 25.21
N PRO A 161 5.14 12.32 25.72
CA PRO A 161 6.56 12.58 25.92
C PRO A 161 7.18 11.51 26.83
N ALA A 162 8.46 11.21 26.63
CA ALA A 162 9.19 10.28 27.48
C ALA A 162 9.01 10.64 28.95
N GLY A 163 8.45 9.73 29.75
CA GLY A 163 8.34 9.93 31.19
C GLY A 163 9.72 10.00 31.83
N HIS A 164 9.89 10.81 32.89
CA HIS A 164 11.09 10.75 33.72
C HIS A 164 11.20 9.38 34.40
N GLY A 165 11.89 8.45 33.74
CA GLY A 165 12.54 7.27 34.29
C GLY A 165 11.66 6.31 35.11
N THR A 166 10.98 5.37 34.46
CA THR A 166 10.82 4.03 35.03
C THR A 166 12.01 3.18 34.58
N LYS A 167 12.76 2.67 35.57
CA LYS A 167 13.97 1.87 35.37
C LYS A 167 13.67 0.71 34.42
N GLY A 168 14.39 0.67 33.30
CA GLY A 168 14.22 -0.33 32.25
C GLY A 168 14.20 -1.75 32.81
N SER A 169 13.18 -2.51 32.43
CA SER A 169 13.09 -3.95 32.68
C SER A 169 14.40 -4.63 32.26
N LYS A 170 14.90 -5.53 33.12
CA LYS A 170 16.19 -6.20 32.96
C LYS A 170 16.30 -6.83 31.57
N ARG A 171 17.35 -6.41 30.88
CA ARG A 171 17.77 -6.79 29.53
C ARG A 171 18.03 -8.30 29.45
N VAL A 172 17.40 -8.96 28.49
CA VAL A 172 17.84 -10.27 27.99
C VAL A 172 18.28 -10.04 26.55
N ARG A 173 19.60 -9.92 26.33
CA ARG A 173 20.18 -10.05 24.98
C ARG A 173 20.16 -11.53 24.64
N GLN A 174 19.05 -12.00 24.08
CA GLN A 174 19.02 -13.30 23.43
C GLN A 174 19.46 -13.12 21.98
N THR A 175 20.63 -13.66 21.64
CA THR A 175 20.91 -14.06 20.27
C THR A 175 20.00 -15.25 19.98
N LEU A 176 18.79 -14.97 19.49
CA LEU A 176 17.90 -16.01 19.00
C LEU A 176 18.57 -16.62 17.76
N ASP A 177 18.90 -17.90 17.85
CA ASP A 177 19.05 -18.74 16.67
C ASP A 177 17.74 -18.63 15.89
N GLU A 178 17.81 -18.35 14.59
CA GLU A 178 16.63 -18.15 13.72
C GLU A 178 15.70 -19.38 13.71
N ARG A 179 16.13 -20.51 14.29
CA ARG A 179 15.38 -21.77 14.46
C ARG A 179 14.74 -21.96 15.84
N VAL A 180 15.00 -21.11 16.83
CA VAL A 180 14.41 -21.21 18.18
C VAL A 180 13.17 -20.34 18.25
N LEU A 181 12.04 -20.94 18.66
CA LEU A 181 10.77 -20.22 18.86
C LEU A 181 10.99 -19.02 19.80
N PRO A 182 10.71 -17.78 19.34
CA PRO A 182 10.76 -16.63 20.22
C PRO A 182 9.71 -16.82 21.33
N PRO A 183 10.01 -16.40 22.57
CA PRO A 183 9.05 -16.50 23.66
C PRO A 183 7.73 -15.79 23.29
N PRO A 184 6.58 -16.22 23.84
CA PRO A 184 5.32 -15.53 23.66
C PRO A 184 5.45 -14.05 24.02
N VAL A 185 4.84 -13.18 23.20
CA VAL A 185 4.82 -11.75 23.47
C VAL A 185 3.89 -11.50 24.68
N PRO A 186 4.35 -10.84 25.75
CA PRO A 186 3.48 -10.51 26.88
C PRO A 186 2.32 -9.60 26.45
N PRO A 187 1.16 -9.64 27.16
CA PRO A 187 0.08 -8.69 26.93
C PRO A 187 0.57 -7.24 26.98
N LEU A 188 -0.02 -6.38 26.16
CA LEU A 188 0.34 -4.97 26.12
C LEU A 188 -0.19 -4.24 27.35
N ASP A 189 0.70 -3.67 28.17
CA ASP A 189 0.33 -2.61 29.10
C ASP A 189 0.56 -1.24 28.42
N VAL A 190 -0.54 -0.59 28.01
CA VAL A 190 -0.49 0.70 27.32
C VAL A 190 0.12 1.80 28.19
N ARG A 191 0.13 1.67 29.53
CA ARG A 191 0.70 2.66 30.45
C ARG A 191 2.22 2.70 30.40
N GLU A 192 2.84 1.63 29.89
CA GLU A 192 4.29 1.58 29.67
C GLU A 192 4.72 2.29 28.39
N LEU A 193 3.79 2.66 27.50
CA LEU A 193 4.12 3.23 26.20
C LEU A 193 4.37 4.73 26.27
N ASP A 194 5.42 5.16 25.59
CA ASP A 194 5.71 6.55 25.28
C ASP A 194 6.42 6.69 23.92
N SER A 195 6.64 7.93 23.50
CA SER A 195 7.28 8.27 22.22
C SER A 195 8.74 7.85 22.11
N SER A 196 9.40 7.53 23.23
CA SER A 196 10.79 7.08 23.25
C SER A 196 10.92 5.58 23.13
N ASN A 197 9.92 4.79 23.51
CA ASN A 197 9.99 3.33 23.52
C ASN A 197 9.07 2.64 22.51
N THR A 198 8.22 3.40 21.81
CA THR A 198 7.26 2.86 20.83
C THR A 198 7.61 3.27 19.41
N VAL A 199 7.37 2.37 18.45
CA VAL A 199 7.45 2.63 17.01
C VAL A 199 6.16 2.13 16.36
N VAL A 200 5.55 2.97 15.54
CA VAL A 200 4.37 2.60 14.74
C VAL A 200 4.83 2.40 13.30
N VAL A 201 4.60 1.22 12.71
CA VAL A 201 5.06 0.89 11.36
C VAL A 201 3.88 0.73 10.41
N ASP A 202 3.82 1.56 9.39
CA ASP A 202 2.92 1.36 8.26
C ASP A 202 3.52 0.31 7.32
N VAL A 203 2.91 -0.87 7.25
CA VAL A 203 3.40 -1.99 6.42
C VAL A 203 2.94 -1.84 4.96
N ARG A 204 2.25 -0.75 4.62
CA ARG A 204 1.74 -0.51 3.27
C ARG A 204 2.80 0.07 2.34
N ASN A 205 2.49 0.07 1.04
CA ASN A 205 3.34 0.74 0.07
C ASN A 205 3.14 2.26 0.17
N HIS A 206 4.16 3.02 -0.20
CA HIS A 206 4.19 4.48 -0.10
C HIS A 206 2.97 5.21 -0.71
N TYR A 207 2.38 4.70 -1.80
CA TYR A 207 1.19 5.33 -2.42
C TYR A 207 -0.05 5.20 -1.54
N GLU A 208 -0.15 4.16 -0.72
CA GLU A 208 -1.24 3.95 0.24
C GLU A 208 -1.06 4.86 1.46
N VAL A 209 0.19 5.01 1.91
CA VAL A 209 0.56 5.95 2.99
C VAL A 209 0.26 7.39 2.59
N ALA A 210 0.50 7.74 1.32
CA ALA A 210 0.21 9.05 0.78
C ALA A 210 -1.30 9.36 0.69
N ALA A 211 -2.15 8.33 0.53
CA ALA A 211 -3.60 8.51 0.51
C ALA A 211 -4.16 8.82 1.90
N GLY A 212 -3.61 8.19 2.94
CA GLY A 212 -4.01 8.41 4.33
C GLY A 212 -3.22 7.49 5.25
N LYS A 213 -3.02 7.89 6.51
CA LYS A 213 -2.19 7.20 7.50
C LYS A 213 -2.59 7.62 8.91
N PHE A 214 -2.09 6.92 9.94
CA PHE A 214 -2.23 7.42 11.31
C PHE A 214 -1.39 8.68 11.53
N ASP A 215 -1.96 9.72 12.10
CA ASP A 215 -1.22 10.91 12.53
C ASP A 215 -0.57 10.64 13.88
N HIS A 216 0.69 10.19 13.86
CA HIS A 216 1.40 9.78 15.06
C HIS A 216 2.90 10.14 14.97
N PRO A 217 3.50 10.73 16.02
CA PRO A 217 4.90 11.18 15.99
C PRO A 217 5.90 10.03 15.88
N ALA A 218 5.56 8.85 16.41
CA ALA A 218 6.38 7.64 16.29
C ALA A 218 6.09 6.82 15.02
N LEU A 219 5.33 7.37 14.06
CA LEU A 219 5.06 6.70 12.79
C LEU A 219 6.32 6.61 11.93
N VAL A 220 6.59 5.42 11.45
CA VAL A 220 7.63 5.10 10.49
C VAL A 220 6.97 4.59 9.21
N ASP A 221 7.22 5.30 8.11
CA ASP A 221 6.93 4.86 6.75
C ASP A 221 8.20 4.20 6.16
N PRO A 222 8.20 2.87 5.96
CA PRO A 222 9.26 2.15 5.25
C PRO A 222 9.49 2.66 3.82
N SER A 223 8.51 3.34 3.23
CA SER A 223 8.55 3.93 1.90
C SER A 223 8.77 2.87 0.80
N THR A 224 8.21 1.68 0.99
CA THR A 224 8.28 0.57 0.03
C THR A 224 7.46 0.86 -1.22
N ARG A 225 7.94 0.43 -2.39
CA ARG A 225 7.16 0.46 -3.64
C ARG A 225 6.26 -0.77 -3.76
N THR A 226 6.81 -1.91 -3.38
CA THR A 226 6.18 -3.22 -3.39
C THR A 226 6.47 -3.90 -2.06
N TYR A 227 5.57 -4.79 -1.63
CA TYR A 227 5.64 -5.40 -0.30
C TYR A 227 6.87 -6.30 -0.10
N ASP A 228 7.41 -6.89 -1.17
CA ASP A 228 8.67 -7.65 -1.16
C ASP A 228 9.91 -6.82 -0.77
N GLU A 229 9.83 -5.49 -0.82
CA GLU A 229 10.87 -4.60 -0.30
C GLU A 229 10.84 -4.50 1.24
N PHE A 230 9.70 -4.79 1.89
CA PHE A 230 9.51 -4.64 3.34
C PHE A 230 10.40 -5.57 4.18
N PRO A 231 10.52 -6.89 3.87
CA PRO A 231 11.44 -7.77 4.60
C PRO A 231 12.89 -7.27 4.64
N ARG A 232 13.35 -6.64 3.55
CA ARG A 232 14.67 -6.03 3.52
C ARG A 232 14.75 -4.82 4.45
N TRP A 233 13.76 -3.93 4.38
CA TRP A 233 13.69 -2.78 5.28
C TRP A 233 13.71 -3.21 6.75
N LEU A 234 12.96 -4.25 7.11
CA LEU A 234 12.89 -4.75 8.48
C LEU A 234 14.24 -5.31 8.95
N ARG A 235 14.94 -6.08 8.12
CA ARG A 235 16.30 -6.58 8.42
C ARG A 235 17.29 -5.44 8.63
N ASP A 236 17.22 -4.40 7.81
CA ASP A 236 18.09 -3.23 7.91
C ASP A 236 17.81 -2.39 9.17
N ASN A 237 16.61 -2.50 9.77
CA ASN A 237 16.17 -1.73 10.93
C ASN A 237 16.03 -2.55 12.22
N LYS A 238 16.30 -3.87 12.20
CA LYS A 238 16.06 -4.77 13.33
C LYS A 238 16.71 -4.31 14.64
N THR A 239 17.93 -3.76 14.57
CA THR A 239 18.65 -3.27 15.75
C THR A 239 17.99 -2.05 16.38
N THR A 240 17.39 -1.19 15.56
CA THR A 240 16.65 0.00 16.03
C THR A 240 15.33 -0.40 16.69
N LEU A 241 14.73 -1.50 16.23
CA LEU A 241 13.45 -2.02 16.71
C LEU A 241 13.58 -2.97 17.91
N ALA A 242 14.75 -3.56 18.13
CA ALA A 242 14.97 -4.61 19.13
C ALA A 242 14.56 -4.23 20.56
N ASP A 243 14.73 -2.95 20.93
CA ASP A 243 14.39 -2.43 22.27
C ASP A 243 13.06 -1.64 22.29
N LYS A 244 12.22 -1.75 21.25
CA LYS A 244 10.98 -0.99 21.10
C LYS A 244 9.75 -1.88 21.18
N THR A 245 8.65 -1.30 21.63
CA THR A 245 7.31 -1.81 21.31
C THR A 245 6.97 -1.41 19.88
N VAL A 246 6.71 -2.40 19.03
CA VAL A 246 6.39 -2.16 17.61
C VAL A 246 4.90 -2.40 17.38
N LEU A 247 4.20 -1.35 16.96
CA LEU A 247 2.79 -1.40 16.56
C LEU A 247 2.72 -1.39 15.03
N MET A 248 2.17 -2.42 14.41
CA MET A 248 2.08 -2.55 12.95
C MET A 248 0.64 -2.45 12.45
N TYR A 249 0.45 -1.85 11.29
CA TYR A 249 -0.84 -1.86 10.61
C TYR A 249 -0.71 -1.91 9.09
N CYS A 250 -1.78 -2.34 8.43
CA CYS A 250 -1.97 -2.22 6.98
C CYS A 250 -3.48 -2.12 6.68
N THR A 251 -3.87 -2.12 5.39
CA THR A 251 -5.27 -1.95 4.97
C THR A 251 -6.23 -2.92 5.65
N GLY A 252 -5.96 -4.23 5.55
CA GLY A 252 -6.87 -5.28 6.01
C GLY A 252 -6.25 -6.35 6.92
N GLY A 253 -4.97 -6.22 7.28
CA GLY A 253 -4.26 -7.13 8.20
C GLY A 253 -3.28 -8.13 7.53
N ILE A 254 -3.56 -8.59 6.31
CA ILE A 254 -2.80 -9.69 5.67
C ILE A 254 -1.27 -9.50 5.61
N ARG A 255 -0.80 -8.27 5.40
CA ARG A 255 0.65 -7.94 5.38
C ARG A 255 1.26 -7.92 6.77
N CYS A 256 0.49 -7.55 7.78
CA CYS A 256 0.95 -7.53 9.16
C CYS A 256 1.26 -8.95 9.64
N GLU A 257 0.47 -9.95 9.23
CA GLU A 257 0.70 -11.34 9.61
C GLU A 257 2.12 -11.83 9.26
N LYS A 258 2.56 -11.61 8.01
CA LYS A 258 3.94 -11.93 7.59
C LYS A 258 4.98 -10.99 8.19
N ALA A 259 4.68 -9.69 8.24
CA ALA A 259 5.62 -8.69 8.74
C ALA A 259 5.95 -8.88 10.22
N SER A 260 4.95 -9.17 11.04
CA SER A 260 5.12 -9.38 12.48
C SER A 260 5.82 -10.69 12.78
N SER A 261 5.50 -11.75 12.04
CA SER A 261 6.20 -13.04 12.12
C SER A 261 7.69 -12.90 11.80
N LEU A 262 8.03 -12.20 10.72
CA LEU A 262 9.42 -11.92 10.37
C LEU A 262 10.10 -11.04 11.43
N ALA A 263 9.41 -10.05 12.00
CA ALA A 263 9.97 -9.19 13.05
C ALA A 263 10.34 -9.99 14.29
N ARG A 264 9.47 -10.90 14.72
CA ARG A 264 9.74 -11.80 15.85
C ARG A 264 10.90 -12.75 15.56
N GLN A 265 10.96 -13.32 14.35
CA GLN A 265 12.11 -14.14 13.93
C GLN A 265 13.43 -13.37 13.95
N LEU A 266 13.42 -12.09 13.58
CA LEU A 266 14.60 -11.22 13.61
C LEU A 266 14.96 -10.71 15.03
N GLY A 267 14.24 -11.17 16.05
CA GLY A 267 14.51 -10.87 17.46
C GLY A 267 13.85 -9.60 17.98
N VAL A 268 12.80 -9.10 17.34
CA VAL A 268 11.98 -8.00 17.90
C VAL A 268 10.97 -8.61 18.89
N PRO A 269 11.08 -8.34 20.20
CA PRO A 269 10.37 -9.10 21.21
C PRO A 269 8.92 -8.63 21.44
N ARG A 270 8.62 -7.34 21.21
CA ARG A 270 7.32 -6.72 21.49
C ARG A 270 6.68 -6.26 20.19
N VAL A 271 6.02 -7.17 19.47
CA VAL A 271 5.34 -6.88 18.20
C VAL A 271 3.84 -7.05 18.35
N PHE A 272 3.11 -5.98 18.06
CA PHE A 272 1.65 -5.92 18.08
C PHE A 272 1.14 -5.45 16.72
N GLN A 273 -0.07 -5.85 16.36
CA GLN A 273 -0.66 -5.50 15.08
C GLN A 273 -2.16 -5.21 15.18
N LEU A 274 -2.64 -4.28 14.35
CA LEU A 274 -4.06 -3.92 14.28
C LEU A 274 -4.89 -5.06 13.67
N ARG A 275 -5.76 -5.67 14.49
CA ARG A 275 -6.69 -6.73 14.05
C ARG A 275 -7.64 -6.18 12.98
N GLY A 276 -7.63 -6.85 11.82
CA GLY A 276 -8.45 -6.46 10.68
C GLY A 276 -8.00 -5.19 9.94
N GLY A 277 -6.86 -4.60 10.35
CA GLY A 277 -6.26 -3.44 9.69
C GLY A 277 -7.07 -2.16 9.83
N ILE A 278 -6.69 -1.16 9.02
CA ILE A 278 -7.35 0.16 8.96
C ILE A 278 -8.85 0.01 8.69
N HIS A 279 -9.25 -1.01 7.92
CA HIS A 279 -10.66 -1.30 7.64
C HIS A 279 -11.49 -1.44 8.92
N ARG A 280 -11.09 -2.35 9.83
CA ARG A 280 -11.81 -2.53 11.11
C ARG A 280 -11.64 -1.35 12.06
N TYR A 281 -10.54 -0.59 11.94
CA TYR A 281 -10.37 0.63 12.72
C TYR A 281 -11.40 1.69 12.33
N LEU A 282 -11.56 1.97 11.05
CA LEU A 282 -12.51 2.98 10.56
C LEU A 282 -13.98 2.59 10.77
N GLU A 283 -14.28 1.30 10.92
CA GLU A 283 -15.61 0.80 11.30
C GLU A 283 -15.88 0.84 12.81
N SER A 284 -14.83 1.00 13.64
CA SER A 284 -14.98 1.03 15.09
C SER A 284 -15.46 2.39 15.60
N ASP A 285 -15.99 2.43 16.82
CA ASP A 285 -16.41 3.64 17.52
C ASP A 285 -15.31 4.71 17.58
N VAL A 286 -14.07 4.31 17.82
CA VAL A 286 -12.93 5.24 17.92
C VAL A 286 -12.42 5.77 16.58
N GLY A 287 -12.61 5.01 15.50
CA GLY A 287 -12.11 5.37 14.17
C GLY A 287 -13.16 5.99 13.24
N ALA A 288 -14.44 5.68 13.44
CA ALA A 288 -15.56 6.29 12.72
C ALA A 288 -15.86 7.71 13.23
N ASN A 289 -15.52 8.01 14.47
CA ASN A 289 -15.67 9.34 15.03
C ASN A 289 -14.53 10.27 14.57
N ALA A 290 -14.87 11.30 13.81
CA ALA A 290 -13.92 12.26 13.24
C ALA A 290 -13.13 13.06 14.29
N GLU A 291 -13.65 13.25 15.50
CA GLU A 291 -12.96 13.99 16.58
C GLU A 291 -11.90 13.13 17.29
N SER A 292 -12.15 11.83 17.42
CA SER A 292 -11.22 10.91 18.08
C SER A 292 -10.29 10.19 17.13
N SER A 293 -10.69 9.98 15.87
CA SER A 293 -9.95 9.16 14.93
C SER A 293 -8.53 9.69 14.72
N LEU A 294 -7.55 8.82 14.92
CA LEU A 294 -6.14 9.11 14.70
C LEU A 294 -5.74 8.87 13.25
N PHE A 295 -6.63 8.33 12.42
CA PHE A 295 -6.36 8.08 11.00
C PHE A 295 -6.75 9.31 10.18
N VAL A 296 -5.79 9.88 9.45
CA VAL A 296 -5.99 11.07 8.62
C VAL A 296 -5.87 10.72 7.13
N GLY A 297 -6.75 11.30 6.31
CA GLY A 297 -6.85 11.00 4.88
C GLY A 297 -7.73 9.77 4.59
N GLU A 298 -7.46 9.09 3.47
CA GLU A 298 -8.27 7.97 2.99
C GLU A 298 -7.55 6.62 3.08
N ASN A 299 -8.32 5.58 3.37
CA ASN A 299 -7.83 4.21 3.34
C ASN A 299 -7.81 3.69 1.89
N TYR A 300 -6.61 3.53 1.32
CA TYR A 300 -6.46 3.01 -0.04
C TYR A 300 -6.96 1.56 -0.15
N VAL A 301 -7.85 1.30 -1.11
CA VAL A 301 -8.39 -0.02 -1.47
C VAL A 301 -8.01 -0.43 -2.89
N PHE A 302 -7.93 -1.74 -3.14
CA PHE A 302 -7.35 -2.35 -4.35
C PHE A 302 -8.36 -2.66 -5.47
N ASP A 303 -9.45 -1.90 -5.52
CA ASP A 303 -10.51 -1.96 -6.52
C ASP A 303 -10.73 -0.57 -7.13
N SER A 304 -11.74 -0.40 -7.99
CA SER A 304 -11.97 0.88 -8.68
C SER A 304 -12.33 2.03 -7.74
N ARG A 305 -12.67 1.77 -6.47
CA ARG A 305 -12.94 2.81 -5.46
C ARG A 305 -11.71 3.60 -5.02
N ARG A 306 -10.50 3.25 -5.48
CA ARG A 306 -9.20 3.88 -5.13
C ARG A 306 -9.36 5.25 -4.46
N ALA A 307 -9.36 5.31 -3.12
CA ALA A 307 -9.42 6.56 -2.34
C ALA A 307 -10.07 7.71 -3.13
N SER A 308 -11.37 7.54 -3.38
CA SER A 308 -12.13 8.33 -4.34
C SER A 308 -12.75 9.56 -3.69
N THR A 309 -12.04 10.32 -2.85
CA THR A 309 -12.54 11.64 -2.41
C THR A 309 -11.51 12.58 -1.78
N VAL A 310 -10.22 12.23 -1.62
CA VAL A 310 -9.26 13.24 -1.13
C VAL A 310 -9.00 14.30 -2.19
N ALA A 311 -9.13 15.56 -1.80
CA ALA A 311 -8.48 16.67 -2.49
C ALA A 311 -6.99 16.31 -2.70
N ARG A 312 -6.60 16.20 -3.96
CA ARG A 312 -5.36 15.55 -4.38
C ARG A 312 -4.33 16.63 -4.73
N LYS A 313 -3.12 16.54 -4.15
CA LYS A 313 -2.04 17.52 -4.41
C LYS A 313 -1.25 17.14 -5.65
N CYS A 314 -1.17 18.03 -6.64
CA CYS A 314 -0.21 17.89 -7.74
C CYS A 314 1.21 17.79 -7.16
N GLU A 315 1.89 16.67 -7.35
CA GLU A 315 3.22 16.45 -6.76
C GLU A 315 4.26 17.43 -7.34
N MET A 316 4.02 17.99 -8.54
CA MET A 316 4.94 18.90 -9.22
C MET A 316 4.86 20.36 -8.78
N CYS A 317 3.68 20.84 -8.37
CA CYS A 317 3.45 22.24 -7.96
C CYS A 317 2.75 22.39 -6.61
N ASN A 318 2.43 21.28 -5.94
CA ASN A 318 1.75 21.21 -4.65
C ASN A 318 0.34 21.84 -4.61
N ARG A 319 -0.26 22.18 -5.77
CA ARG A 319 -1.64 22.68 -5.85
C ARG A 319 -2.65 21.59 -5.52
N MET A 320 -3.64 21.96 -4.73
CA MET A 320 -4.79 21.12 -4.37
C MET A 320 -5.74 20.94 -5.55
N SER A 321 -6.37 19.78 -5.65
CA SER A 321 -7.56 19.60 -6.46
C SER A 321 -8.79 20.15 -5.74
N GLU A 322 -9.67 20.79 -6.48
CA GLU A 322 -11.06 20.97 -6.08
C GLU A 322 -11.83 19.68 -6.42
N THR A 323 -12.79 19.31 -5.58
CA THR A 323 -13.59 18.10 -5.74
C THR A 323 -14.49 18.25 -6.96
N ALA A 324 -14.12 17.65 -8.09
CA ALA A 324 -15.01 17.56 -9.25
C ALA A 324 -15.85 16.28 -9.15
N SER A 325 -17.07 16.43 -8.65
CA SER A 325 -18.17 15.50 -8.88
C SER A 325 -18.70 15.69 -10.31
N HIS A 326 -17.97 15.23 -11.32
CA HIS A 326 -18.52 15.15 -12.67
C HIS A 326 -18.50 13.71 -13.16
N GLY A 327 -19.70 13.12 -13.11
CA GLY A 327 -20.02 11.90 -13.82
C GLY A 327 -19.84 12.13 -15.31
N THR A 328 -18.81 11.53 -15.88
CA THR A 328 -18.71 11.32 -17.31
C THR A 328 -18.77 9.80 -17.54
N ASN A 329 -19.74 9.39 -18.35
CA ASN A 329 -20.05 8.00 -18.70
C ASN A 329 -18.99 7.37 -19.64
N GLU A 330 -17.70 7.60 -19.41
CA GLU A 330 -16.63 6.94 -20.18
C GLU A 330 -15.68 6.12 -19.30
N PRO A 331 -15.28 4.91 -19.75
CA PRO A 331 -14.43 4.01 -18.99
C PRO A 331 -12.98 4.49 -19.06
N PHE A 332 -12.61 5.51 -18.29
CA PHE A 332 -11.22 5.97 -18.20
C PHE A 332 -10.51 5.41 -16.97
N TYR A 333 -9.49 4.60 -17.24
CA TYR A 333 -8.54 4.08 -16.27
C TYR A 333 -7.71 5.24 -15.67
N GLY A 334 -8.13 5.77 -14.52
CA GLY A 334 -7.34 6.70 -13.70
C GLY A 334 -8.16 7.91 -13.31
N ASP A 335 -8.35 8.10 -12.00
CA ASP A 335 -9.12 9.22 -11.44
C ASP A 335 -8.61 10.55 -12.03
N VAL A 336 -9.52 11.29 -12.63
CA VAL A 336 -9.30 12.66 -13.08
C VAL A 336 -9.89 13.58 -12.02
N SER A 337 -9.08 14.39 -11.35
CA SER A 337 -9.54 15.41 -10.40
C SER A 337 -9.27 16.80 -10.98
N ILE A 338 -10.06 17.83 -10.71
CA ILE A 338 -9.84 19.18 -11.26
C ILE A 338 -9.09 20.02 -10.23
N ALA A 339 -8.16 20.88 -10.63
CA ALA A 339 -7.44 21.81 -9.76
C ALA A 339 -7.50 23.23 -10.34
N PRO A 340 -7.58 24.29 -9.51
CA PRO A 340 -7.51 25.66 -9.97
C PRO A 340 -6.13 25.95 -10.59
N GLY A 341 -6.17 26.39 -11.83
CA GLY A 341 -5.06 26.82 -12.68
C GLY A 341 -4.76 28.31 -12.52
N PRO A 342 -3.74 28.81 -13.24
CA PRO A 342 -3.48 30.25 -13.33
C PRO A 342 -4.73 30.99 -13.80
N GLU A 343 -5.02 32.15 -13.22
CA GLU A 343 -6.13 33.03 -13.63
C GLU A 343 -7.54 32.41 -13.56
N GLY A 344 -7.73 31.38 -12.71
CA GLY A 344 -9.05 30.76 -12.49
C GLY A 344 -9.43 29.70 -13.54
N THR A 345 -8.47 29.24 -14.34
CA THR A 345 -8.68 28.13 -15.29
C THR A 345 -8.82 26.78 -14.57
N GLU A 346 -9.62 25.84 -15.07
CA GLU A 346 -9.67 24.47 -14.53
C GLU A 346 -8.56 23.60 -15.14
N VAL A 347 -7.86 22.81 -14.30
CA VAL A 347 -6.77 21.92 -14.75
C VAL A 347 -7.03 20.49 -14.31
N LEU A 348 -6.98 19.54 -15.24
CA LEU A 348 -7.13 18.11 -14.93
C LEU A 348 -5.85 17.57 -14.25
N LEU A 349 -6.03 16.85 -13.13
CA LEU A 349 -5.06 15.99 -12.48
C LEU A 349 -5.29 14.57 -12.98
N ASN A 350 -4.30 14.00 -13.65
CA ASN A 350 -4.42 12.65 -14.19
C ASN A 350 -3.65 11.65 -13.32
N ALA A 351 -4.37 10.79 -12.58
CA ALA A 351 -3.82 9.73 -11.75
C ALA A 351 -3.84 8.37 -12.47
N GLY A 352 -3.10 8.22 -13.57
CA GLY A 352 -3.14 6.96 -14.33
C GLY A 352 -1.95 6.68 -15.23
N CYS A 353 -1.50 7.68 -15.99
CA CYS A 353 -0.57 7.49 -17.10
C CYS A 353 0.79 8.20 -16.92
N ARG A 354 0.98 8.91 -15.81
CA ARG A 354 2.14 9.76 -15.54
C ARG A 354 3.05 9.10 -14.52
N VAL A 355 4.33 8.95 -14.84
CA VAL A 355 5.30 8.25 -13.98
C VAL A 355 6.53 9.09 -13.67
N CYS A 356 7.07 8.90 -12.47
CA CYS A 356 8.30 9.56 -12.04
C CYS A 356 9.47 9.08 -12.90
N CYS A 357 10.29 10.02 -13.37
CA CYS A 357 11.47 9.74 -14.19
C CYS A 357 12.56 8.94 -13.45
N VAL A 358 12.55 8.98 -12.11
CA VAL A 358 13.52 8.32 -11.24
C VAL A 358 13.08 6.90 -10.87
N CYS A 359 11.89 6.75 -10.26
CA CYS A 359 11.41 5.46 -9.74
C CYS A 359 10.33 4.78 -10.56
N ARG A 360 9.80 5.45 -11.59
CA ARG A 360 8.66 4.99 -12.40
C ARG A 360 7.34 4.79 -11.64
N ASP A 361 7.26 5.23 -10.38
CA ASP A 361 5.98 5.28 -9.66
C ASP A 361 5.02 6.25 -10.34
N ARG A 362 3.72 5.98 -10.22
CA ARG A 362 2.69 6.91 -10.70
C ARG A 362 2.82 8.23 -9.95
N VAL A 363 2.72 9.33 -10.68
CA VAL A 363 2.78 10.69 -10.13
C VAL A 363 1.46 11.36 -10.41
N LEU A 364 0.86 11.89 -9.35
CA LEU A 364 -0.27 12.81 -9.50
C LEU A 364 0.26 14.15 -10.01
N CYS A 365 -0.01 14.48 -11.26
CA CYS A 365 0.47 15.70 -11.90
C CYS A 365 -0.68 16.36 -12.66
N CYS A 366 -0.78 17.69 -12.58
CA CYS A 366 -1.77 18.45 -13.34
C CYS A 366 -1.33 18.64 -14.79
N ASP A 367 -2.28 18.84 -15.69
CA ASP A 367 -2.01 19.04 -17.12
C ASP A 367 -1.09 20.23 -17.36
N THR A 368 -1.25 21.33 -16.63
CA THR A 368 -0.30 22.46 -16.72
C THR A 368 1.12 22.02 -16.39
N CYS A 369 1.36 21.34 -15.28
CA CYS A 369 2.71 20.87 -14.91
C CYS A 369 3.24 19.80 -15.86
N PHE A 370 2.36 18.99 -16.45
CA PHE A 370 2.73 18.00 -17.44
C PHE A 370 3.16 18.63 -18.77
N HIS A 371 2.43 19.65 -19.23
CA HIS A 371 2.70 20.34 -20.48
C HIS A 371 3.83 21.37 -20.38
N VAL A 372 3.98 22.05 -19.24
CA VAL A 372 5.07 23.02 -18.97
C VAL A 372 6.39 22.32 -18.65
N SER A 373 6.37 21.05 -18.24
CA SER A 373 7.61 20.28 -18.10
C SER A 373 8.26 20.08 -19.47
N GLU A 374 9.26 20.92 -19.82
CA GLU A 374 9.97 20.98 -21.10
C GLU A 374 10.42 19.60 -21.64
N GLN A 375 10.69 18.65 -20.73
CA GLN A 375 11.17 17.30 -21.06
C GLN A 375 10.18 16.17 -20.72
N ARG A 376 8.97 16.51 -20.23
CA ARG A 376 8.01 15.59 -19.60
C ARG A 376 8.61 14.74 -18.46
N ASP A 377 9.70 15.20 -17.84
CA ASP A 377 10.30 14.57 -16.67
C ASP A 377 9.47 14.94 -15.43
N LEU A 378 8.74 13.97 -14.91
CA LEU A 378 7.93 14.12 -13.70
C LEU A 378 8.67 13.54 -12.50
N TYR A 379 8.45 14.11 -11.33
CA TYR A 379 9.09 13.69 -10.09
C TYR A 379 8.00 13.43 -9.06
N CYS A 380 8.05 12.26 -8.42
CA CYS A 380 7.20 12.07 -7.26
C CYS A 380 7.72 12.91 -6.08
N ILE A 381 6.90 13.12 -5.06
CA ILE A 381 7.28 13.87 -3.84
C ILE A 381 8.63 13.44 -3.25
N ARG A 382 8.95 12.14 -3.32
CA ARG A 382 10.21 11.57 -2.81
C ARG A 382 11.42 11.96 -3.63
N HIS A 383 11.25 12.21 -4.92
CA HIS A 383 12.30 12.55 -5.86
C HIS A 383 12.28 14.01 -6.30
N MET A 384 11.45 14.85 -5.67
CA MET A 384 11.35 16.28 -5.99
C MET A 384 12.68 17.01 -5.83
N HIS A 385 13.52 16.60 -4.88
CA HIS A 385 14.87 17.12 -4.68
C HIS A 385 15.80 16.91 -5.89
N LEU A 386 15.47 15.98 -6.80
CA LEU A 386 16.22 15.70 -8.03
C LEU A 386 15.69 16.49 -9.25
N LYS A 387 14.66 17.32 -9.06
CA LYS A 387 14.08 18.13 -10.13
C LYS A 387 15.12 19.10 -10.69
N GLY A 388 15.30 19.06 -12.02
CA GLY A 388 16.24 19.92 -12.75
C GLY A 388 17.69 19.44 -12.72
N ILE A 389 17.98 18.30 -12.09
CA ILE A 389 19.33 17.69 -12.10
C ILE A 389 19.30 16.21 -12.53
N TYR A 390 18.14 15.56 -12.50
CA TYR A 390 17.96 14.19 -12.95
C TYR A 390 17.01 14.15 -14.16
N HIS A 391 17.55 13.88 -15.34
CA HIS A 391 16.76 13.88 -16.58
C HIS A 391 16.80 12.53 -17.31
N THR A 392 15.69 12.15 -17.94
CA THR A 392 15.67 10.92 -18.75
C THR A 392 16.34 11.12 -20.11
N ARG A 393 16.14 12.30 -20.72
CA ARG A 393 16.66 12.66 -22.05
C ARG A 393 17.80 13.66 -21.94
N LEU A 394 19.03 13.15 -21.92
CA LEU A 394 20.24 13.97 -21.75
C LEU A 394 20.72 14.61 -23.07
N SER A 395 20.29 14.09 -24.21
CA SER A 395 20.71 14.56 -25.54
C SER A 395 20.22 15.97 -25.91
N ARG A 396 19.45 16.62 -25.04
CA ARG A 396 18.85 17.95 -25.27
C ARG A 396 19.56 19.07 -24.52
N PHE A 397 20.61 18.74 -23.77
CA PHE A 397 21.37 19.68 -22.97
C PHE A 397 22.72 19.97 -23.63
N SER A 398 23.15 21.21 -23.52
CA SER A 398 24.50 21.64 -23.84
C SER A 398 25.54 21.04 -22.88
N VAL A 399 26.81 21.07 -23.27
CA VAL A 399 27.92 20.60 -22.42
C VAL A 399 27.91 21.31 -21.06
N ASP A 400 27.74 22.63 -21.04
CA ASP A 400 27.70 23.44 -19.82
C ASP A 400 26.52 23.06 -18.91
N GLU A 401 25.36 22.76 -19.49
CA GLU A 401 24.20 22.30 -18.73
C GLU A 401 24.41 20.90 -18.15
N LEU A 402 25.02 19.99 -18.90
CA LEU A 402 25.39 18.66 -18.42
C LEU A 402 26.46 18.73 -17.32
N GLU A 403 27.40 19.66 -17.41
CA GLU A 403 28.40 19.91 -16.35
C GLU A 403 27.75 20.39 -15.05
N ARG A 404 26.84 21.39 -15.15
CA ARG A 404 26.06 21.85 -13.99
C ARG A 404 25.21 20.72 -13.39
N GLN A 405 24.61 19.87 -14.21
CA GLN A 405 23.85 18.71 -13.74
C GLN A 405 24.76 17.69 -13.02
N SER A 406 25.91 17.33 -13.60
CA SER A 406 26.86 16.38 -13.01
C SER A 406 27.37 16.86 -11.65
N LEU A 407 27.71 18.15 -11.53
CA LEU A 407 28.14 18.75 -10.27
C LEU A 407 27.06 18.64 -9.19
N ARG A 408 25.83 19.10 -9.48
CA ARG A 408 24.73 19.07 -8.51
C ARG A 408 24.31 17.66 -8.12
N LEU A 409 24.35 16.69 -9.05
CA LEU A 409 24.10 15.28 -8.73
C LEU A 409 25.18 14.71 -7.79
N ARG A 410 26.44 15.10 -7.96
CA ARG A 410 27.55 14.69 -7.09
C ARG A 410 27.41 15.28 -5.68
N GLU A 411 27.05 16.55 -5.57
CA GLU A 411 26.74 17.19 -4.27
C GLU A 411 25.60 16.44 -3.56
N GLU A 412 24.54 16.10 -4.30
CA GLU A 412 23.40 15.40 -3.71
C GLU A 412 23.75 13.96 -3.30
N HIS A 413 24.60 13.29 -4.08
CA HIS A 413 25.15 11.99 -3.69
C HIS A 413 26.00 12.08 -2.42
N GLU A 414 26.79 13.15 -2.25
CA GLU A 414 27.57 13.36 -1.03
C GLU A 414 26.67 13.61 0.20
N LYS A 415 25.60 14.40 0.05
CA LYS A 415 24.59 14.57 1.11
C LYS A 415 23.94 13.24 1.47
N MET A 416 23.66 12.38 0.49
CA MET A 416 23.13 11.03 0.72
C MET A 416 24.10 10.12 1.48
N LEU A 417 25.42 10.28 1.27
CA LEU A 417 26.42 9.56 2.06
C LEU A 417 26.44 10.03 3.52
N LYS A 418 26.42 11.35 3.75
CA LYS A 418 26.41 11.94 5.10
C LYS A 418 25.16 11.57 5.90
N SER A 419 23.99 11.55 5.25
CA SER A 419 22.70 11.21 5.85
C SER A 419 22.42 9.70 5.97
N LYS A 420 23.38 8.83 5.64
CA LYS A 420 23.21 7.36 5.64
C LYS A 420 22.03 6.88 4.79
N ALA A 421 21.74 7.56 3.68
CA ALA A 421 20.68 7.15 2.76
C ALA A 421 20.89 5.72 2.22
N SER A 422 19.79 5.04 1.88
CA SER A 422 19.83 3.64 1.45
C SER A 422 20.77 3.42 0.26
N ARG A 423 21.41 2.25 0.22
CA ARG A 423 22.34 1.88 -0.87
C ARG A 423 21.68 1.97 -2.25
N GLY A 424 20.37 1.69 -2.32
CA GLY A 424 19.57 1.81 -3.54
C GLY A 424 19.51 3.26 -4.05
N LYS A 425 19.14 4.21 -3.18
CA LYS A 425 19.06 5.65 -3.53
C LYS A 425 20.40 6.16 -4.05
N ARG A 426 21.48 5.85 -3.34
CA ARG A 426 22.85 6.21 -3.76
C ARG A 426 23.21 5.63 -5.13
N ARG A 427 22.89 4.36 -5.39
CA ARG A 427 23.13 3.71 -6.68
C ARG A 427 22.36 4.38 -7.82
N THR A 428 21.13 4.81 -7.59
CA THR A 428 20.32 5.52 -8.60
C THR A 428 20.96 6.84 -9.02
N VAL A 429 21.38 7.67 -8.06
CA VAL A 429 22.06 8.94 -8.35
C VAL A 429 23.40 8.70 -9.04
N MET A 430 24.20 7.73 -8.58
CA MET A 430 25.47 7.38 -9.22
C MET A 430 25.31 6.90 -10.67
N LYS A 431 24.26 6.12 -10.97
CA LYS A 431 23.96 5.74 -12.35
C LYS A 431 23.64 6.95 -13.21
N GLN A 432 22.91 7.93 -12.67
CA GLN A 432 22.60 9.14 -13.40
C GLN A 432 23.85 10.00 -13.66
N ILE A 433 24.74 10.14 -12.66
CA ILE A 433 26.03 10.85 -12.84
C ILE A 433 26.79 10.25 -14.02
N ARG A 434 26.91 8.92 -14.08
CA ARG A 434 27.56 8.23 -15.21
C ARG A 434 26.90 8.56 -16.54
N ARG A 435 25.57 8.48 -16.61
CA ARG A 435 24.82 8.83 -17.84
C ARG A 435 25.05 10.27 -18.28
N VAL A 436 25.12 11.21 -17.35
CA VAL A 436 25.41 12.63 -17.64
C VAL A 436 26.83 12.80 -18.16
N ASP A 437 27.80 12.15 -17.53
CA ASP A 437 29.20 12.20 -17.96
C ASP A 437 29.38 11.54 -19.35
N ASP A 438 28.71 10.42 -19.63
CA ASP A 438 28.69 9.77 -20.94
C ASP A 438 28.05 10.67 -22.01
N ALA A 439 26.92 11.32 -21.68
CA ALA A 439 26.25 12.25 -22.59
C ALA A 439 27.10 13.49 -22.89
N LYS A 440 27.82 14.00 -21.89
CA LYS A 440 28.75 15.13 -22.03
C LYS A 440 29.87 14.79 -23.01
N GLU A 441 30.44 13.60 -22.89
CA GLU A 441 31.48 13.14 -23.80
C GLU A 441 30.96 12.93 -25.22
N ALA A 442 29.75 12.38 -25.36
CA ALA A 442 29.09 12.24 -26.65
C ALA A 442 28.88 13.60 -27.35
N VAL A 443 28.46 14.64 -26.63
CA VAL A 443 28.28 15.98 -27.21
C VAL A 443 29.63 16.60 -27.61
N ARG A 444 30.67 16.44 -26.79
CA ARG A 444 32.04 16.94 -27.09
C ARG A 444 32.64 16.28 -28.33
N THR A 445 32.44 14.97 -28.48
CA THR A 445 32.94 14.21 -29.64
C THR A 445 32.12 14.45 -30.92
N SER A 446 30.87 14.92 -30.79
CA SER A 446 29.99 15.28 -31.92
C SER A 446 30.24 16.68 -32.49
N SER A 447 31.04 17.52 -31.83
CA SER A 447 31.19 18.95 -32.11
C SER A 447 32.69 19.32 -32.16
N PRO A 448 33.48 18.79 -33.11
CA PRO A 448 33.64 19.45 -34.42
C PRO A 448 33.97 18.50 -35.61
N GLN A 449 33.06 18.38 -36.58
CA GLN A 449 33.36 17.89 -37.94
C GLN A 449 32.58 18.62 -39.07
N GLN A 450 31.94 19.76 -38.78
CA GLN A 450 31.22 20.57 -39.80
C GLN A 450 31.85 21.92 -40.14
N LEU A 451 33.18 22.02 -40.07
CA LEU A 451 33.94 23.11 -40.66
C LEU A 451 35.16 22.53 -41.41
N GLN A 452 34.90 21.89 -42.54
CA GLN A 452 35.82 21.76 -43.67
C GLN A 452 35.03 21.82 -44.97
#